data_AF-U9SVT1-F1
#
_entry.id   AF-U9SVT1-F1
#
_cell.length_a   1.000
_cell.length_b   1.000
_cell.length_c   1.000
_cell.angle_alpha   90.00
_cell.angle_beta   90.00
_cell.angle_gamma   90.00
#
_symmetry.space_group_name_H-M   'P 1'
#
loop_
_entity.id
_entity.type
_entity.pdbx_description
1 polymer ?
#
loop_
_entity_poly.entity_id
_entity_poly.type
_entity_poly.pdbx_seq_one_letter_code
_entity_poly.pdbx_strand_id
1 'polypeptide(L)'
;MIFSLNCLISGQTSDDIINVPIGNFFLSNENIKVEFTDMTVANLKEQLSRTKEVIGAKITKMNLWKVELKTYEVNNLSAEDIESHERSEKMEATSNLNEYYNNNEDKNPKKGHIHIFIVPTDTELGRKRRNTEVETTSGKRKKWMVNSTISNEESKLVYFIDPTESSGPLYAMIQKGEFVALYGARASGKSTRVDQAKIELESKGYVCI
;
A
#
# COMPACT_ATOMS: atom_id res chain seq x y z
N MET A 1 35.11 16.01 -9.11
CA MET A 1 34.17 15.40 -8.17
C MET A 1 33.58 14.17 -8.82
N ILE A 2 33.99 12.99 -8.35
CA ILE A 2 33.46 11.72 -8.82
C ILE A 2 33.19 10.90 -7.56
N PHE A 3 31.92 10.70 -7.24
CA PHE A 3 31.47 9.80 -6.18
C PHE A 3 30.27 9.01 -6.66
N SER A 4 29.94 7.94 -5.95
CA SER A 4 28.79 7.10 -6.26
C SER A 4 27.76 7.13 -5.14
N LEU A 5 26.50 7.32 -5.50
CA LEU A 5 25.38 7.22 -4.58
C LEU A 5 24.80 5.80 -4.64
N ASN A 6 24.70 5.15 -3.49
CA ASN A 6 24.05 3.85 -3.38
C ASN A 6 22.57 4.13 -3.08
N CYS A 7 21.74 3.77 -4.04
CA CYS A 7 20.30 4.00 -4.00
C CYS A 7 19.57 2.67 -3.80
N LEU A 8 18.49 2.69 -3.03
CA LEU A 8 17.64 1.51 -2.83
C LEU A 8 16.16 1.91 -2.97
N ILE A 9 15.38 1.07 -3.64
CA ILE A 9 13.94 1.26 -3.78
C ILE A 9 13.23 0.69 -2.55
N SER A 10 12.20 1.38 -2.07
CA SER A 10 11.37 0.92 -0.97
C SER A 10 10.81 -0.49 -1.19
N GLY A 11 10.97 -1.34 -0.17
CA GLY A 11 10.52 -2.74 -0.20
C GLY A 11 11.44 -3.71 -0.95
N GLN A 12 12.58 -3.26 -1.48
CA GLN A 12 13.61 -4.13 -2.04
C GLN A 12 14.69 -4.51 -1.01
N THR A 13 15.56 -5.44 -1.40
CA THR A 13 16.63 -5.96 -0.54
C THR A 13 17.97 -5.32 -0.86
N SER A 14 18.95 -5.49 0.03
CA SER A 14 20.30 -4.95 -0.17
C SER A 14 21.03 -5.52 -1.39
N ASP A 15 20.54 -6.61 -2.00
CA ASP A 15 21.07 -7.15 -3.25
C ASP A 15 20.67 -6.30 -4.48
N ASP A 16 19.63 -5.47 -4.35
CA ASP A 16 19.06 -4.66 -5.43
C ASP A 16 19.59 -3.21 -5.43
N ILE A 17 20.77 -2.97 -4.85
CA ILE A 17 21.35 -1.62 -4.76
C ILE A 17 21.69 -1.07 -6.14
N ILE A 18 21.15 0.11 -6.44
CA ILE A 18 21.42 0.88 -7.64
C ILE A 18 22.58 1.82 -7.36
N ASN A 19 23.71 1.62 -8.03
CA ASN A 19 24.83 2.54 -7.93
C ASN A 19 24.69 3.66 -8.98
N VAL A 20 24.59 4.91 -8.52
CA VAL A 20 24.48 6.09 -9.38
C VAL A 20 25.78 6.87 -9.33
N PRO A 21 26.61 6.84 -10.38
CA PRO A 21 27.81 7.66 -10.46
C PRO A 21 27.43 9.13 -10.67
N ILE A 22 28.01 10.00 -9.85
CA ILE A 22 27.87 11.46 -9.93
C ILE A 22 29.22 12.05 -10.32
N GLY A 23 29.27 12.67 -11.50
CA GLY A 23 30.44 13.35 -12.04
C GLY A 23 30.41 14.86 -11.85
N ASN A 24 31.35 15.56 -12.50
CA ASN A 24 31.40 17.03 -12.51
C ASN A 24 30.22 17.68 -13.25
N PHE A 25 29.61 16.94 -14.17
CA PHE A 25 28.51 17.39 -14.98
C PHE A 25 27.59 16.21 -15.26
N PHE A 26 26.32 16.49 -15.48
CA PHE A 26 25.37 15.53 -16.03
C PHE A 26 24.80 16.04 -17.36
N LEU A 27 24.32 15.11 -18.17
CA LEU A 27 23.66 15.40 -19.43
C LEU A 27 22.15 15.21 -19.25
N SER A 28 21.40 16.30 -19.43
CA SER A 28 19.94 16.22 -19.50
C SER A 28 19.48 15.42 -20.71
N ASN A 29 18.18 15.10 -20.79
CA ASN A 29 17.59 14.45 -21.97
C ASN A 29 17.83 15.22 -23.27
N GLU A 30 18.00 16.54 -23.18
CA GLU A 30 18.20 17.45 -24.32
C GLU A 30 19.70 17.63 -24.66
N ASN A 31 20.58 16.79 -24.11
CA ASN A 31 22.04 16.90 -24.21
C ASN A 31 22.60 18.22 -23.65
N ILE A 32 21.86 18.88 -22.76
CA ILE A 32 22.34 20.07 -22.07
C ILE A 32 23.27 19.60 -20.96
N LYS A 33 24.49 20.12 -20.98
CA LYS A 33 25.48 19.88 -19.93
C LYS A 33 25.18 20.81 -18.76
N VAL A 34 24.88 20.23 -17.62
CA VAL A 34 24.63 20.97 -16.38
C VAL A 34 25.74 20.63 -15.39
N GLU A 35 26.31 21.65 -14.77
CA GLU A 35 27.37 21.49 -13.77
C GLU A 35 26.82 20.92 -12.48
N PHE A 36 27.64 20.17 -11.74
CA PHE A 36 27.22 19.57 -10.48
C PHE A 36 26.74 20.61 -9.45
N THR A 37 27.31 21.82 -9.46
CA THR A 37 26.90 22.92 -8.56
C THR A 37 25.47 23.36 -8.79
N ASP A 38 24.97 23.20 -10.01
CA ASP A 38 23.64 23.61 -10.45
C ASP A 38 22.70 22.41 -10.63
N MET A 39 23.18 21.20 -10.31
CA MET A 39 22.38 19.99 -10.37
C MET A 39 21.38 19.97 -9.22
N THR A 40 20.09 19.97 -9.55
CA THR A 40 19.02 19.86 -8.56
C THR A 40 18.66 18.40 -8.28
N VAL A 41 17.93 18.17 -7.19
CA VAL A 41 17.35 16.85 -6.89
C VAL A 41 16.39 16.38 -8.00
N ALA A 42 15.71 17.29 -8.70
CA ALA A 42 14.88 16.94 -9.86
C ALA A 42 15.70 16.31 -10.99
N ASN A 43 16.92 16.81 -11.24
CA ASN A 43 17.82 16.21 -12.24
C ASN A 43 18.27 14.81 -11.83
N LEU A 44 18.50 14.58 -10.53
CA LEU A 44 18.82 13.25 -10.02
C LEU A 44 17.63 12.29 -10.19
N LYS A 45 16.40 12.75 -9.93
CA LYS A 45 15.18 11.96 -10.21
C LYS A 45 15.09 11.59 -11.69
N GLU A 46 15.38 12.52 -12.59
CA GLU A 46 15.42 12.26 -14.04
C GLU A 46 16.44 11.17 -14.39
N GLN A 47 17.64 11.21 -13.80
CA GLN A 47 18.67 10.20 -14.02
C GLN A 47 18.24 8.82 -13.49
N LEU A 48 17.66 8.78 -12.30
CA LEU A 48 17.14 7.54 -11.68
C LEU A 48 16.02 6.92 -12.52
N SER A 49 15.11 7.72 -13.06
CA SER A 49 14.03 7.23 -13.95
C SER A 49 14.54 6.49 -15.19
N ARG A 50 15.80 6.67 -15.59
CA ARG A 50 16.41 5.99 -16.75
C ARG A 50 17.08 4.66 -16.38
N THR A 51 17.20 4.34 -15.09
CA THR A 51 17.84 3.10 -14.64
C THR A 51 16.93 1.89 -14.89
N LYS A 52 17.53 0.74 -15.21
CA LYS A 52 16.79 -0.47 -15.60
C LYS A 52 15.92 -0.98 -14.45
N GLU A 53 16.38 -0.81 -13.23
CA GLU A 53 15.75 -1.22 -11.99
C GLU A 53 14.48 -0.39 -11.74
N VAL A 54 14.54 0.93 -11.89
CA VAL A 54 13.39 1.85 -11.74
C VAL A 54 12.38 1.65 -12.88
N ILE A 55 12.85 1.47 -14.12
CA ILE A 55 12.00 1.15 -15.28
C ILE A 55 11.30 -0.20 -15.08
N GLY A 56 12.04 -1.22 -14.64
CA GLY A 56 11.52 -2.57 -14.37
C GLY A 56 10.47 -2.57 -13.26
N ALA A 57 10.66 -1.74 -12.24
CA ALA A 57 9.69 -1.51 -11.16
C ALA A 57 8.49 -0.65 -11.58
N LYS A 58 8.45 -0.12 -12.82
CA LYS A 58 7.40 0.75 -13.35
C LYS A 58 7.14 1.99 -12.50
N ILE A 59 8.20 2.54 -11.91
CA ILE A 59 8.11 3.73 -11.07
C ILE A 59 8.13 4.97 -11.97
N THR A 60 7.03 5.72 -12.01
CA THR A 60 6.91 6.94 -12.82
C THR A 60 7.14 8.20 -12.00
N LYS A 61 6.73 8.19 -10.73
CA LYS A 61 6.95 9.29 -9.78
C LYS A 61 7.57 8.75 -8.50
N MET A 62 8.52 9.50 -7.96
CA MET A 62 9.25 9.10 -6.76
C MET A 62 9.64 10.30 -5.90
N ASN A 63 9.71 10.06 -4.59
CA ASN A 63 10.36 10.91 -3.62
C ASN A 63 11.72 10.31 -3.26
N LEU A 64 12.70 11.17 -3.01
CA LEU A 64 14.04 10.77 -2.61
C LEU A 64 14.24 11.16 -1.14
N TRP A 65 14.78 10.23 -0.37
CA TRP A 65 15.15 10.44 1.01
C TRP A 65 16.65 10.21 1.14
N LYS A 66 17.36 11.21 1.67
CA LYS A 66 18.75 11.07 2.06
C LYS A 66 18.79 10.24 3.34
N VAL A 67 19.63 9.21 3.34
CA VAL A 67 19.82 8.30 4.48
C VAL A 67 21.29 8.00 4.65
N GLU A 68 21.67 7.55 5.84
CA GLU A 68 23.01 7.06 6.10
C GLU A 68 22.94 5.74 6.89
N LEU A 69 22.55 4.68 6.18
CA LEU A 69 22.31 3.35 6.76
C LEU A 69 23.28 2.34 6.17
N LYS A 70 23.73 1.37 6.96
CA LYS A 70 24.56 0.27 6.43
C LYS A 70 23.69 -0.75 5.71
N THR A 71 24.23 -1.42 4.71
CA THR A 71 23.48 -2.37 3.86
C THR A 71 22.68 -3.43 4.62
N TYR A 72 23.19 -3.93 5.74
CA TYR A 72 22.48 -4.93 6.56
C TYR A 72 21.30 -4.36 7.37
N GLU A 73 21.26 -3.04 7.61
CA GLU A 73 20.20 -2.36 8.38
C GLU A 73 18.95 -2.12 7.53
N VAL A 74 19.07 -2.25 6.20
CA VAL A 74 18.06 -1.78 5.24
C VAL A 74 17.21 -2.91 4.67
N ASN A 75 17.47 -4.15 5.11
CA ASN A 75 16.71 -5.32 4.69
C ASN A 75 15.26 -5.19 5.16
N ASN A 76 14.33 -5.13 4.20
CA ASN A 76 12.88 -5.06 4.43
C ASN A 76 12.33 -3.73 5.00
N LEU A 77 13.09 -2.64 4.98
CA LEU A 77 12.54 -1.34 5.39
C LEU A 77 11.42 -0.89 4.44
N SER A 78 10.28 -0.54 5.02
CA SER A 78 9.17 0.07 4.30
C SER A 78 9.42 1.56 4.07
N ALA A 79 8.57 2.18 3.26
CA ALA A 79 8.59 3.63 3.11
C ALA A 79 8.35 4.32 4.47
N GLU A 80 7.36 3.86 5.23
CA GLU A 80 6.97 4.42 6.53
C GLU A 80 8.10 4.36 7.56
N ASP A 81 8.87 3.27 7.57
CA ASP A 81 10.03 3.12 8.47
C ASP A 81 11.10 4.17 8.16
N ILE A 82 11.26 4.54 6.90
CA ILE A 82 12.28 5.48 6.47
C ILE A 82 11.80 6.91 6.61
N GLU A 83 10.53 7.20 6.31
CA GLU A 83 9.96 8.53 6.51
C GLU A 83 9.99 8.96 7.99
N SER A 84 9.97 8.00 8.92
CA SER A 84 10.05 8.23 10.36
C SER A 84 11.45 8.05 10.97
N HIS A 85 12.45 7.68 10.18
CA HIS A 85 13.78 7.39 10.69
C HIS A 85 14.54 8.66 11.05
N GLU A 86 15.17 8.72 12.23
CA GLU A 86 15.88 9.91 12.74
C GLU A 86 17.03 10.36 11.82
N ARG A 87 17.63 9.42 11.10
CA ARG A 87 18.73 9.64 10.15
C ARG A 87 18.27 9.79 8.70
N SER A 88 16.98 10.05 8.50
CA SER A 88 16.40 10.31 7.18
C SER A 88 16.11 11.80 6.99
N GLU A 89 16.31 12.27 5.77
CA GLU A 89 16.01 13.65 5.39
C GLU A 89 15.35 13.63 4.01
N LYS A 90 14.14 14.19 3.92
CA LYS A 90 13.42 14.27 2.64
C LYS A 90 14.12 15.27 1.73
N MET A 91 14.45 14.85 0.51
CA MET A 91 15.11 15.71 -0.47
C MET A 91 14.09 16.52 -1.25
N GLU A 92 14.23 17.85 -1.25
CA GLU A 92 13.37 18.75 -2.00
C GLU A 92 13.79 18.82 -3.47
N ALA A 93 12.82 18.76 -4.40
CA ALA A 93 13.11 18.69 -5.83
C ALA A 93 13.85 19.92 -6.37
N THR A 94 13.61 21.09 -5.78
CA THR A 94 14.19 22.39 -6.16
C THR A 94 15.56 22.65 -5.54
N SER A 95 15.92 21.94 -4.47
CA SER A 95 17.21 22.10 -3.82
C SER A 95 18.34 21.56 -4.68
N ASN A 96 19.52 22.17 -4.51
CA ASN A 96 20.72 21.67 -5.17
C ASN A 96 21.19 20.37 -4.51
N LEU A 97 21.66 19.42 -5.32
CA LEU A 97 22.16 18.15 -4.83
C LEU A 97 23.39 18.32 -3.92
N ASN A 98 24.17 19.39 -4.15
CA ASN A 98 25.35 19.75 -3.36
C ASN A 98 25.03 20.14 -1.89
N GLU A 99 23.76 20.47 -1.60
CA GLU A 99 23.29 20.74 -0.23
C GLU A 99 23.27 19.45 0.58
N TYR A 100 22.95 18.32 -0.06
CA TYR A 100 22.86 17.01 0.56
C TYR A 100 24.17 16.23 0.52
N TYR A 101 24.85 16.25 -0.64
CA TYR A 101 26.05 15.49 -0.92
C TYR A 101 27.13 16.38 -1.52
N ASN A 102 28.30 16.46 -0.89
CA ASN A 102 29.44 17.14 -1.49
C ASN A 102 30.78 16.51 -1.04
N ASN A 103 31.91 17.08 -1.49
CA ASN A 103 33.24 16.51 -1.28
C ASN A 103 33.87 16.99 0.04
N ASN A 104 33.13 17.74 0.86
CA ASN A 104 33.56 18.08 2.20
C ASN A 104 33.41 16.84 3.09
N GLU A 105 34.27 16.69 4.09
CA GLU A 105 34.32 15.49 4.95
C GLU A 105 32.95 15.13 5.55
N ASP A 106 32.15 16.13 5.91
CA ASP A 106 30.84 15.92 6.56
C ASP A 106 29.73 15.44 5.62
N LYS A 107 29.83 15.74 4.32
CA LYS A 107 28.75 15.45 3.34
C LYS A 107 29.20 14.50 2.22
N ASN A 108 30.39 13.93 2.35
CA ASN A 108 30.89 12.92 1.44
C ASN A 108 30.15 11.59 1.68
N PRO A 109 29.55 10.97 0.64
CA PRO A 109 28.89 9.68 0.78
C PRO A 109 29.83 8.62 1.40
N LYS A 110 29.39 8.02 2.51
CA LYS A 110 30.18 7.04 3.25
C LYS A 110 30.18 5.69 2.54
N LYS A 111 31.37 5.13 2.32
CA LYS A 111 31.50 3.80 1.71
C LYS A 111 30.73 2.74 2.51
N GLY A 112 30.07 1.83 1.79
CA GLY A 112 29.27 0.75 2.39
C GLY A 112 27.93 1.17 2.99
N HIS A 113 27.53 2.44 2.84
CA HIS A 113 26.22 2.92 3.27
C HIS A 113 25.29 3.10 2.08
N ILE A 114 24.00 2.97 2.34
CA ILE A 114 22.92 3.44 1.47
C ILE A 114 22.81 4.93 1.70
N HIS A 115 22.76 5.67 0.59
CA HIS A 115 22.75 7.12 0.54
C HIS A 115 21.35 7.64 0.24
N ILE A 116 20.64 6.98 -0.68
CA ILE A 116 19.33 7.45 -1.12
C ILE A 116 18.33 6.32 -1.06
N PHE A 117 17.17 6.62 -0.49
CA PHE A 117 16.01 5.76 -0.56
C PHE A 117 14.98 6.33 -1.54
N ILE A 118 14.55 5.50 -2.48
CA ILE A 118 13.60 5.84 -3.53
C ILE A 118 12.23 5.35 -3.06
N VAL A 119 11.34 6.29 -2.75
CA VAL A 119 9.96 6.00 -2.34
C VAL A 119 9.04 6.31 -3.52
N PRO A 120 8.48 5.28 -4.20
CA PRO A 120 7.52 5.49 -5.29
C PRO A 120 6.29 6.23 -4.78
N THR A 121 5.87 7.30 -5.47
CA THR A 121 4.71 8.10 -5.09
C THR A 121 3.44 7.69 -5.83
N ASP A 122 3.59 7.24 -7.08
CA ASP A 122 2.49 6.70 -7.88
C ASP A 122 2.78 5.24 -8.23
N THR A 123 2.09 4.33 -7.56
CA THR A 123 1.97 2.93 -7.99
C THR A 123 0.60 2.76 -8.64
N GLU A 124 0.50 3.02 -9.95
CA GLU A 124 -0.69 2.64 -10.74
C GLU A 124 -0.84 1.11 -10.88
N LEU A 125 0.08 0.30 -10.36
CA LEU A 125 -0.08 -1.15 -10.34
C LEU A 125 0.13 -1.73 -8.95
N GLY A 126 -1.00 -2.11 -8.35
CA GLY A 126 -1.05 -3.21 -7.39
C GLY A 126 -0.47 -2.88 -6.03
N ARG A 127 -1.19 -2.07 -5.25
CA ARG A 127 -1.18 -2.19 -3.79
C ARG A 127 -1.63 -3.62 -3.45
N LYS A 128 -0.71 -4.58 -3.50
CA LYS A 128 -0.85 -5.90 -2.89
C LYS A 128 -0.95 -5.59 -1.40
N ARG A 129 -2.19 -5.45 -0.92
CA ARG A 129 -2.48 -5.13 0.48
C ARG A 129 -1.71 -6.14 1.32
N ARG A 130 -0.70 -5.66 2.06
CA ARG A 130 -0.26 -6.36 3.27
C ARG A 130 -1.50 -6.42 4.17
N ASN A 131 -1.78 -7.60 4.72
CA ASN A 131 -2.77 -7.75 5.77
C ASN A 131 -2.21 -7.06 7.01
N THR A 132 -2.39 -5.74 7.11
CA THR A 132 -2.21 -5.02 8.36
C THR A 132 -3.62 -4.73 8.85
N GLU A 133 -4.04 -5.46 9.89
CA GLU A 133 -5.17 -5.08 10.74
C GLU A 133 -4.84 -3.70 11.33
N VAL A 134 -5.24 -2.65 10.62
CA VAL A 134 -5.42 -1.35 11.25
C VAL A 134 -6.92 -1.23 11.43
N GLU A 135 -7.35 -1.45 12.67
CA GLU A 135 -8.67 -1.06 13.16
C GLU A 135 -8.85 0.44 12.94
N THR A 136 -9.28 0.80 11.75
CA THR A 136 -9.84 2.11 11.47
C THR A 136 -11.34 1.94 11.41
N THR A 137 -12.01 2.52 12.42
CA THR A 137 -13.44 2.79 12.50
C THR A 137 -13.87 3.68 11.33
N SER A 138 -13.90 3.13 10.12
CA SER A 138 -14.44 3.76 8.92
C SER A 138 -15.30 2.76 8.17
N GLY A 139 -16.45 3.23 7.68
CA GLY A 139 -17.60 2.44 7.23
C GLY A 139 -17.26 1.12 6.55
N LYS A 140 -17.71 0.04 7.18
CA LYS A 140 -17.66 -1.35 6.72
C LYS A 140 -17.99 -1.45 5.22
N ARG A 141 -16.96 -1.60 4.38
CA ARG A 141 -17.11 -1.86 2.93
C ARG A 141 -17.85 -3.18 2.74
N LYS A 142 -18.85 -3.19 1.85
CA LYS A 142 -19.61 -4.39 1.53
C LYS A 142 -18.69 -5.45 0.92
N LYS A 143 -18.68 -6.65 1.50
CA LYS A 143 -17.84 -7.78 1.07
C LYS A 143 -18.69 -8.75 0.25
N TRP A 144 -18.23 -9.09 -0.95
CA TRP A 144 -18.87 -10.14 -1.75
C TRP A 144 -18.30 -11.49 -1.32
N MET A 145 -19.16 -12.41 -0.87
CA MET A 145 -18.77 -13.76 -0.49
C MET A 145 -19.50 -14.77 -1.36
N VAL A 146 -18.72 -15.64 -2.04
CA VAL A 146 -19.25 -16.71 -2.88
C VAL A 146 -19.14 -18.01 -2.11
N ASN A 147 -20.28 -18.64 -1.83
CA ASN A 147 -20.40 -20.00 -1.30
C ASN A 147 -19.87 -20.24 0.14
N SER A 148 -19.68 -19.21 0.96
CA SER A 148 -19.38 -19.39 2.39
C SER A 148 -20.62 -19.17 3.27
N THR A 149 -20.70 -19.87 4.40
CA THR A 149 -21.71 -19.62 5.44
C THR A 149 -21.52 -18.20 5.96
N ILE A 150 -22.56 -17.38 5.90
CA ILE A 150 -22.53 -15.99 6.36
C ILE A 150 -23.05 -15.98 7.79
N SER A 151 -22.20 -15.61 8.75
CA SER A 151 -22.67 -15.47 10.14
C SER A 151 -23.63 -14.28 10.25
N ASN A 152 -24.50 -14.29 11.26
CA ASN A 152 -25.48 -13.21 11.44
C ASN A 152 -24.79 -11.84 11.64
N GLU A 153 -23.63 -11.81 12.29
CA GLU A 153 -22.82 -10.61 12.50
C GLU A 153 -22.21 -10.05 11.20
N GLU A 154 -21.88 -10.95 10.26
CA GLU A 154 -21.35 -10.59 8.94
C GLU A 154 -22.44 -10.26 7.92
N SER A 155 -23.71 -10.58 8.20
CA SER A 155 -24.82 -10.33 7.26
C SER A 155 -24.92 -8.86 6.83
N LYS A 156 -24.70 -7.93 7.77
CA LYS A 156 -24.67 -6.47 7.54
C LYS A 156 -23.54 -6.02 6.61
N LEU A 157 -22.48 -6.84 6.49
CA LEU A 157 -21.34 -6.60 5.60
C LEU A 157 -21.59 -7.11 4.19
N VAL A 158 -22.52 -8.04 4.00
CA VAL A 158 -22.69 -8.76 2.72
C VAL A 158 -23.94 -8.29 1.98
N TYR A 159 -25.05 -8.08 2.69
CA TYR A 159 -26.32 -7.72 2.07
C TYR A 159 -26.53 -6.21 2.01
N PHE A 160 -27.15 -5.75 0.91
CA PHE A 160 -27.45 -4.34 0.72
C PHE A 160 -28.65 -3.86 1.51
N ILE A 161 -29.56 -4.78 1.84
CA ILE A 161 -30.80 -4.57 2.58
C ILE A 161 -30.72 -5.47 3.81
N ASP A 162 -31.09 -4.95 4.99
CA ASP A 162 -31.14 -5.77 6.19
C ASP A 162 -32.26 -6.82 6.03
N PRO A 163 -31.96 -8.13 6.01
CA PRO A 163 -32.96 -9.13 5.70
C PRO A 163 -34.09 -9.19 6.75
N THR A 164 -33.83 -8.65 7.95
CA THR A 164 -34.76 -8.55 9.09
C THR A 164 -36.00 -7.69 8.80
N GLU A 165 -35.88 -6.64 7.99
CA GLU A 165 -37.02 -5.78 7.65
C GLU A 165 -38.05 -6.50 6.77
N SER A 166 -37.62 -7.56 6.07
CA SER A 166 -38.43 -8.31 5.10
C SER A 166 -38.92 -9.67 5.62
N SER A 167 -38.54 -10.09 6.84
CA SER A 167 -38.81 -11.44 7.36
C SER A 167 -40.13 -11.56 8.14
N GLY A 168 -40.79 -10.46 8.50
CA GLY A 168 -42.03 -10.47 9.27
C GLY A 168 -43.13 -11.41 8.73
N PRO A 169 -43.42 -11.42 7.41
CA PRO A 169 -44.40 -12.34 6.83
C PRO A 169 -44.00 -13.81 6.93
N LEU A 170 -42.70 -14.12 6.80
CA LEU A 170 -42.17 -15.49 6.91
C LEU A 170 -42.37 -16.02 8.34
N TYR A 171 -42.08 -15.19 9.34
CA TYR A 171 -42.26 -15.54 10.74
C TYR A 171 -43.73 -15.86 11.08
N ALA A 172 -44.66 -15.03 10.61
CA ALA A 172 -46.10 -15.23 10.82
C ALA A 172 -46.62 -16.53 10.19
N MET A 173 -46.12 -16.91 9.01
CA MET A 173 -46.48 -18.17 8.34
C MET A 173 -45.93 -19.40 9.08
N ILE A 174 -44.69 -19.32 9.59
CA ILE A 174 -44.09 -20.39 10.39
C ILE A 174 -44.86 -20.60 11.70
N GLN A 175 -45.26 -19.52 12.39
CA GLN A 175 -46.10 -19.61 13.59
C GLN A 175 -47.45 -20.27 13.34
N LYS A 176 -48.01 -20.12 12.13
CA LYS A 176 -49.26 -20.78 11.71
C LYS A 176 -49.05 -22.26 11.35
N GLY A 177 -47.81 -22.74 11.30
CA GLY A 177 -47.47 -24.11 10.88
C GLY A 177 -47.57 -24.32 9.37
N GLU A 178 -47.50 -23.25 8.57
CA GLU A 178 -47.56 -23.34 7.11
C GLU A 178 -46.19 -23.70 6.52
N PHE A 179 -46.17 -24.53 5.47
CA PHE A 179 -44.96 -24.80 4.70
C PHE A 179 -44.67 -23.64 3.75
N VAL A 180 -43.48 -23.04 3.88
CA VAL A 180 -43.07 -21.87 3.08
C VAL A 180 -41.86 -22.21 2.20
N ALA A 181 -41.94 -21.89 0.92
CA ALA A 181 -40.82 -21.98 -0.02
C ALA A 181 -40.31 -20.59 -0.40
N LEU A 182 -39.00 -20.35 -0.27
CA LEU A 182 -38.36 -19.08 -0.63
C LEU A 182 -37.75 -19.14 -2.04
N TYR A 183 -38.27 -18.33 -2.96
CA TYR A 183 -37.74 -18.18 -4.33
C TYR A 183 -36.96 -16.86 -4.49
N GLY A 184 -35.96 -16.86 -5.39
CA GLY A 184 -35.22 -15.64 -5.73
C GLY A 184 -33.88 -15.91 -6.41
N ALA A 185 -33.23 -14.84 -6.89
CA ALA A 185 -31.94 -14.89 -7.58
C ALA A 185 -30.81 -15.56 -6.77
N ARG A 186 -29.74 -15.99 -7.45
CA ARG A 186 -28.55 -16.53 -6.77
C ARG A 186 -27.98 -15.45 -5.84
N ALA A 187 -27.55 -15.86 -4.64
CA ALA A 187 -27.04 -14.97 -3.58
C ALA A 187 -28.03 -13.90 -3.08
N SER A 188 -29.34 -14.10 -3.24
CA SER A 188 -30.38 -13.19 -2.72
C SER A 188 -30.63 -13.28 -1.20
N GLY A 189 -29.81 -14.01 -0.45
CA GLY A 189 -29.95 -14.12 1.01
C GLY A 189 -31.04 -15.04 1.53
N LYS A 190 -31.51 -16.01 0.72
CA LYS A 190 -32.55 -16.98 1.16
C LYS A 190 -32.14 -17.75 2.42
N SER A 191 -30.95 -18.36 2.44
CA SER A 191 -30.45 -19.11 3.59
C SER A 191 -30.28 -18.21 4.82
N THR A 192 -29.69 -17.02 4.65
CA THR A 192 -29.51 -16.05 5.74
C THR A 192 -30.84 -15.63 6.38
N ARG A 193 -31.91 -15.49 5.59
CA ARG A 193 -33.26 -15.19 6.12
C ARG A 193 -33.83 -16.35 6.95
N VAL A 194 -33.53 -17.60 6.59
CA VAL A 194 -33.94 -18.78 7.37
C VAL A 194 -33.16 -18.84 8.68
N ASP A 195 -31.85 -18.61 8.65
CA ASP A 195 -31.01 -18.61 9.87
C ASP A 195 -31.46 -17.53 10.87
N GLN A 196 -31.82 -16.34 10.37
CA GLN A 196 -32.36 -15.28 11.23
C GLN A 196 -33.73 -15.64 11.81
N ALA A 197 -34.62 -16.22 11.01
CA ALA A 197 -35.91 -16.68 11.50
C ALA A 197 -35.75 -17.76 12.59
N LYS A 198 -34.76 -18.65 12.44
CA LYS A 198 -34.40 -19.65 13.46
C LYS A 198 -33.96 -19.00 14.77
N ILE A 199 -33.05 -18.02 14.73
CA ILE A 199 -32.61 -17.27 15.92
C ILE A 199 -33.78 -16.58 16.62
N GLU A 200 -34.68 -15.95 15.86
CA GLU A 200 -35.84 -15.26 16.43
C GLU A 200 -36.85 -16.24 17.05
N LEU A 201 -37.09 -17.39 16.41
CA LEU A 201 -37.94 -18.45 16.94
C LEU A 201 -37.35 -19.07 18.21
N GLU A 202 -36.05 -19.33 18.24
CA GLU A 202 -35.33 -19.81 19.43
C GLU A 202 -35.44 -18.80 20.58
N SER A 203 -35.30 -17.50 20.31
CA SER A 203 -35.49 -16.45 21.33
C SER A 203 -36.90 -16.41 21.93
N LYS A 204 -37.90 -16.92 21.20
CA LYS A 204 -39.31 -17.00 21.61
C LYS A 204 -39.68 -18.38 22.17
N GLY A 205 -38.69 -19.26 22.35
CA GLY A 205 -38.85 -20.58 23.00
C GLY A 205 -39.22 -21.73 22.07
N TYR A 206 -39.12 -21.55 20.74
CA TYR A 206 -39.35 -22.62 19.78
C TYR A 206 -38.07 -23.44 19.57
N VAL A 207 -38.24 -24.75 19.35
CA VAL A 207 -37.12 -25.65 19.02
C VAL A 207 -37.07 -25.83 17.50
N CYS A 208 -36.01 -25.34 16.88
CA CYS A 208 -35.79 -25.43 15.44
C CYS A 208 -34.82 -26.57 15.12
N ILE A 209 -35.34 -27.63 14.47
CA ILE A 209 -34.58 -28.82 14.05
C ILE A 209 -33.85 -28.52 12.73
#